data_AF-A0A661S5Z2-F1
#
_entry.id   AF-A0A661S5Z2-F1
#
_cell.length_a   1.000
_cell.length_b   1.000
_cell.length_c   1.000
_cell.angle_alpha   90.00
_cell.angle_beta   90.00
_cell.angle_gamma   90.00
#
_symmetry.space_group_name_H-M   'P 1'
#
loop_
_entity.id
_entity.type
_entity.pdbx_description
1 polymer ?
#
loop_
_entity_poly.entity_id
_entity_poly.type
_entity_poly.pdbx_seq_one_letter_code
_entity_poly.pdbx_strand_id
1 'polypeptide(L)'
;MNDMFEQSEHLLIFPYDTADSDSPRTSLFQELLENGMAETHENRVLIPHEEICRLSSPDQRILALPDPYPFEIRIDADGLFQSPDFQLRLRFFEYNHGNQIFGKRTGCVLRLEDGTHYLLSSDQYDLCKAVDAFNALSDKNLPTNLTQFSKIRKLAEKSDTVLDSFLENENILVPENIRLKLEKGEGDTLEILPEIENLKDPALIAQFEEKKFDRFNRIPQTYTLVDEEGNRIRMPLSPAQQDEFAKIKQYRKTDGELRKKLTEKPQDFFDPDVIDLDNFSDRVIQIGFYKPQYFPFISPYESEWIPGILTDDGEEKTRILIRDEQDLTELEAAYEAAVQAGEEHADFRGTAIPTPICETLIEV
;
A
#
# COMPACT_ATOMS: atom_id res chain seq x y z
N MET A 1 -45.09 5.70 -18.85
CA MET A 1 -44.66 4.59 -17.97
C MET A 1 -44.39 5.24 -16.64
N ASN A 2 -45.14 4.93 -15.58
CA ASN A 2 -44.89 5.52 -14.26
C ASN A 2 -43.47 5.14 -13.85
N ASP A 3 -42.62 6.12 -13.57
CA ASP A 3 -41.26 5.85 -13.07
C ASP A 3 -41.40 5.06 -11.76
N MET A 4 -41.00 3.78 -11.79
CA MET A 4 -41.13 2.83 -10.67
C MET A 4 -40.25 3.22 -9.47
N PHE A 5 -39.34 4.17 -9.71
CA PHE A 5 -38.44 4.83 -8.78
C PHE A 5 -37.98 6.16 -9.37
N GLU A 6 -37.69 7.13 -8.52
CA GLU A 6 -36.99 8.36 -8.88
C GLU A 6 -35.47 8.16 -8.71
N GLN A 7 -34.67 8.97 -9.39
CA GLN A 7 -33.21 8.88 -9.33
C GLN A 7 -32.62 10.23 -8.97
N SER A 8 -31.60 10.20 -8.12
CA SER A 8 -30.70 11.32 -7.85
C SER A 8 -29.26 10.91 -8.14
N GLU A 9 -28.32 11.84 -7.97
CA GLU A 9 -26.89 11.56 -8.16
C GLU A 9 -26.38 10.42 -7.26
N HIS A 10 -26.95 10.26 -6.06
CA HIS A 10 -26.46 9.32 -5.05
C HIS A 10 -27.45 8.20 -4.69
N LEU A 11 -28.74 8.35 -5.02
CA LEU A 11 -29.80 7.46 -4.52
C LEU A 11 -30.78 7.06 -5.62
N LEU A 12 -31.27 5.81 -5.56
CA LEU A 12 -32.57 5.43 -6.09
C LEU A 12 -33.63 5.60 -5.00
N ILE A 13 -34.76 6.20 -5.37
CA ILE A 13 -35.82 6.58 -4.45
C ILE A 13 -37.09 5.83 -4.85
N PHE A 14 -37.54 4.94 -3.99
CA PHE A 14 -38.72 4.12 -4.22
C PHE A 14 -39.90 4.61 -3.39
N PRO A 15 -41.13 4.58 -3.93
CA PRO A 15 -42.31 4.72 -3.10
C PRO A 15 -42.37 3.55 -2.12
N TYR A 16 -42.64 3.87 -0.84
CA TYR A 16 -42.75 2.89 0.23
C TYR A 16 -44.19 2.87 0.73
N ASP A 17 -44.94 1.82 0.41
CA ASP A 17 -46.29 1.65 0.93
C ASP A 17 -46.28 0.57 2.02
N THR A 18 -46.43 0.98 3.27
CA THR A 18 -46.49 0.07 4.42
C THR A 18 -47.83 -0.65 4.56
N ALA A 19 -48.83 -0.34 3.73
CA ALA A 19 -50.16 -0.92 3.82
C ALA A 19 -50.21 -2.39 3.34
N ASP A 20 -49.23 -2.84 2.56
CA ASP A 20 -49.10 -4.23 2.08
C ASP A 20 -47.82 -4.88 2.66
N SER A 21 -47.83 -5.07 3.98
CA SER A 21 -46.70 -5.61 4.77
C SER A 21 -46.25 -7.00 4.32
N ASP A 22 -47.11 -7.74 3.62
CA ASP A 22 -46.87 -9.13 3.23
C ASP A 22 -46.32 -9.24 1.80
N SER A 23 -46.08 -8.11 1.12
CA SER A 23 -45.47 -8.11 -0.21
C SER A 23 -43.96 -8.37 -0.12
N PRO A 24 -43.37 -9.20 -1.02
CA PRO A 24 -41.93 -9.45 -1.05
C PRO A 24 -41.08 -8.18 -1.15
N ARG A 25 -41.62 -7.16 -1.82
CA ARG A 25 -40.99 -5.84 -1.96
C ARG A 25 -40.89 -5.11 -0.63
N THR A 26 -41.93 -5.16 0.19
CA THR A 26 -41.92 -4.53 1.52
C THR A 26 -40.99 -5.26 2.48
N SER A 27 -40.94 -6.59 2.44
CA SER A 27 -39.98 -7.38 3.23
C SER A 27 -38.53 -7.05 2.86
N LEU A 28 -38.21 -6.97 1.56
CA LEU A 28 -36.88 -6.60 1.10
C LEU A 28 -36.50 -5.18 1.55
N PHE A 29 -37.43 -4.22 1.47
CA PHE A 29 -37.17 -2.88 1.99
C PHE A 29 -36.90 -2.87 3.50
N GLN A 30 -37.65 -3.65 4.30
CA GLN A 30 -37.40 -3.78 5.73
C GLN A 30 -36.02 -4.36 6.01
N GLU A 31 -35.62 -5.41 5.31
CA GLU A 31 -34.28 -6.00 5.44
C GLU A 31 -33.17 -4.99 5.13
N LEU A 32 -33.30 -4.23 4.03
CA LEU A 32 -32.33 -3.20 3.67
C LEU A 32 -32.24 -2.09 4.72
N LEU A 33 -33.36 -1.70 5.32
CA LEU A 33 -33.41 -0.71 6.40
C LEU A 33 -32.78 -1.21 7.69
N GLU A 34 -33.12 -2.43 8.11
CA GLU A 34 -32.61 -3.05 9.33
C GLU A 34 -31.09 -3.25 9.28
N ASN A 35 -30.55 -3.53 8.09
CA ASN A 35 -29.12 -3.69 7.86
C ASN A 35 -28.39 -2.37 7.58
N GLY A 36 -29.08 -1.22 7.58
CA GLY A 36 -28.48 0.09 7.31
C GLY A 36 -28.02 0.30 5.86
N MET A 37 -28.55 -0.50 4.93
CA MET A 37 -28.29 -0.39 3.48
C MET A 37 -29.26 0.56 2.76
N ALA A 38 -30.28 1.03 3.46
CA ALA A 38 -31.24 2.00 2.97
C ALA A 38 -31.67 2.96 4.09
N GLU A 39 -32.24 4.09 3.70
CA GLU A 39 -32.86 5.04 4.60
C GLU A 39 -34.34 5.22 4.25
N THR A 40 -35.15 5.58 5.24
CA THR A 40 -36.55 5.99 5.01
C THR A 40 -36.68 7.49 5.22
N HIS A 41 -37.39 8.13 4.30
CA HIS A 41 -37.78 9.52 4.44
C HIS A 41 -39.22 9.68 3.96
N GLU A 42 -40.10 10.11 4.87
CA GLU A 42 -41.55 10.16 4.66
C GLU A 42 -42.10 8.79 4.22
N ASN A 43 -42.62 8.70 3.00
CA ASN A 43 -43.20 7.50 2.41
C ASN A 43 -42.34 6.94 1.27
N ARG A 44 -41.01 7.06 1.42
CA ARG A 44 -40.02 6.67 0.43
C ARG A 44 -38.88 5.90 1.08
N VAL A 45 -38.37 4.91 0.36
CA VAL A 45 -37.09 4.24 0.67
C VAL A 45 -36.02 4.79 -0.27
N LEU A 46 -34.91 5.20 0.32
CA LEU A 46 -33.77 5.78 -0.37
C LEU A 46 -32.63 4.77 -0.27
N ILE A 47 -32.19 4.27 -1.41
CA ILE A 47 -31.15 3.23 -1.49
C ILE A 47 -29.96 3.81 -2.27
N PRO A 48 -28.75 3.82 -1.71
CA PRO A 48 -27.54 4.19 -2.45
C PRO A 48 -27.34 3.35 -3.70
N HIS A 49 -26.81 3.95 -4.76
CA HIS A 49 -26.52 3.23 -6.01
C HIS A 49 -25.58 2.03 -5.78
N GLU A 50 -24.64 2.17 -4.85
CA GLU A 50 -23.71 1.09 -4.46
C GLU A 50 -24.45 -0.13 -3.91
N GLU A 51 -25.46 0.07 -3.06
CA GLU A 51 -26.23 -1.04 -2.51
C GLU A 51 -27.15 -1.65 -3.57
N ILE A 52 -27.73 -0.82 -4.46
CA ILE A 52 -28.53 -1.29 -5.59
C ILE A 52 -27.73 -2.23 -6.50
N CYS A 53 -26.48 -1.90 -6.80
CA CYS A 53 -25.60 -2.74 -7.62
C CYS A 53 -25.20 -4.07 -6.96
N ARG A 54 -25.29 -4.17 -5.63
CA ARG A 54 -24.94 -5.38 -4.87
C ARG A 54 -26.12 -6.32 -4.65
N LEU A 55 -27.35 -5.85 -4.90
CA LEU A 55 -28.55 -6.68 -4.80
C LEU A 55 -28.44 -7.92 -5.69
N SER A 56 -28.97 -9.03 -5.20
CA SER A 56 -29.06 -10.26 -5.97
C SER A 56 -30.04 -10.09 -7.15
N SER A 57 -29.89 -10.87 -8.22
CA SER A 57 -30.83 -10.80 -9.36
C SER A 57 -32.30 -11.01 -8.97
N PRO A 58 -32.64 -11.92 -8.03
CA PRO A 58 -33.99 -11.99 -7.46
C PRO A 58 -34.46 -10.67 -6.82
N ASP A 59 -33.63 -10.04 -5.99
CA ASP A 59 -33.98 -8.80 -5.29
C ASP A 59 -34.16 -7.64 -6.26
N GLN A 60 -33.29 -7.56 -7.27
CA GLN A 60 -33.42 -6.57 -8.34
C GLN A 60 -34.76 -6.68 -9.06
N ARG A 61 -35.24 -7.90 -9.32
CA ARG A 61 -36.57 -8.14 -9.92
C ARG A 61 -37.70 -7.78 -8.99
N ILE A 62 -37.57 -8.05 -7.68
CA ILE A 62 -38.56 -7.66 -6.66
C ILE A 62 -38.74 -6.14 -6.63
N LEU A 63 -37.63 -5.40 -6.75
CA LEU A 63 -37.65 -3.93 -6.85
C LEU A 63 -38.01 -3.41 -8.25
N ALA A 64 -38.19 -4.31 -9.22
CA ALA A 64 -38.43 -4.01 -10.62
C ALA A 64 -37.39 -3.04 -11.21
N LEU A 65 -36.13 -3.30 -10.89
CA LEU A 65 -35.00 -2.60 -11.49
C LEU A 65 -34.85 -2.99 -12.97
N PRO A 66 -34.20 -2.12 -13.78
CA PRO A 66 -33.90 -2.43 -15.17
C PRO A 66 -33.00 -3.66 -15.30
N ASP A 67 -33.01 -4.28 -16.48
CA ASP A 67 -32.11 -5.40 -16.77
C ASP A 67 -30.63 -4.94 -16.71
N PRO A 68 -29.69 -5.83 -16.33
CA PRO A 68 -28.27 -5.52 -16.32
C PRO A 68 -27.78 -5.08 -17.71
N TYR A 69 -26.89 -4.09 -17.76
CA TYR A 69 -26.24 -3.66 -18.99
C TYR A 69 -25.29 -4.76 -19.49
N PRO A 70 -25.63 -5.47 -20.58
CA PRO A 70 -24.93 -6.69 -20.96
C PRO A 70 -23.83 -6.45 -22.00
N PHE A 71 -23.55 -5.18 -22.32
CA PHE A 71 -22.71 -4.79 -23.43
C PHE A 71 -21.42 -4.12 -22.97
N GLU A 72 -20.64 -3.64 -23.94
CA GLU A 72 -19.29 -3.15 -23.72
C GLU A 72 -19.26 -1.68 -23.30
N ILE A 73 -18.44 -1.38 -22.29
CA ILE A 73 -18.02 -0.01 -21.94
C ILE A 73 -16.64 0.22 -22.53
N ARG A 74 -16.43 1.43 -23.06
CA ARG A 74 -15.13 1.88 -23.54
C ARG A 74 -14.74 3.20 -22.89
N ILE A 75 -13.45 3.36 -22.60
CA ILE A 75 -12.86 4.61 -22.15
C ILE A 75 -11.91 5.14 -23.21
N ASP A 76 -12.08 6.40 -23.58
CA ASP A 76 -11.13 7.12 -24.44
C ASP A 76 -10.50 8.29 -23.72
N ALA A 77 -9.23 8.53 -24.05
CA ALA A 77 -8.49 9.70 -23.64
C ALA A 77 -8.96 10.94 -24.41
N ASP A 78 -9.16 12.03 -23.68
CA ASP A 78 -9.36 13.37 -24.22
C ASP A 78 -8.26 14.28 -23.71
N GLY A 79 -7.23 14.49 -24.54
CA GLY A 79 -6.02 15.22 -24.18
C GLY A 79 -4.84 14.30 -23.85
N LEU A 80 -3.81 14.87 -23.20
CA LEU A 80 -2.59 14.16 -22.82
C LEU A 80 -2.47 14.09 -21.30
N PHE A 81 -1.84 13.05 -20.76
CA PHE A 81 -1.67 12.88 -19.30
C PHE A 81 -1.03 14.09 -18.59
N GLN A 82 -0.20 14.88 -19.26
CA GLN A 82 0.43 16.07 -18.66
C GLN A 82 -0.50 17.28 -18.56
N SER A 83 -1.61 17.26 -19.30
CA SER A 83 -2.50 18.41 -19.43
C SER A 83 -3.46 18.50 -18.24
N PRO A 84 -3.71 19.71 -17.70
CA PRO A 84 -4.63 19.89 -16.58
C PRO A 84 -6.10 19.72 -16.98
N ASP A 85 -6.41 19.81 -18.28
CA ASP A 85 -7.74 19.60 -18.85
C ASP A 85 -7.98 18.15 -19.31
N PHE A 86 -7.01 17.24 -19.10
CA PHE A 86 -7.14 15.83 -19.48
C PHE A 86 -8.40 15.19 -18.87
N GLN A 87 -9.20 14.53 -19.71
CA GLN A 87 -10.41 13.80 -19.29
C GLN A 87 -10.41 12.38 -19.83
N LEU A 88 -11.16 11.52 -19.15
CA LEU A 88 -11.51 10.18 -19.62
C LEU A 88 -12.98 10.18 -20.04
N ARG A 89 -13.28 9.78 -21.26
CA ARG A 89 -14.66 9.74 -21.79
C ARG A 89 -15.19 8.32 -21.77
N LEU A 90 -16.24 8.09 -21.00
CA LEU A 90 -17.00 6.84 -21.00
C LEU A 90 -17.93 6.79 -22.21
N ARG A 91 -17.92 5.65 -22.90
CA ARG A 91 -18.82 5.35 -24.02
C ARG A 91 -19.39 3.96 -23.88
N PHE A 92 -20.64 3.81 -24.29
CA PHE A 92 -21.42 2.58 -24.20
C PHE A 92 -21.63 2.03 -25.62
N PHE A 93 -21.54 0.73 -25.81
CA PHE A 93 -21.65 0.06 -27.12
C PHE A 93 -22.65 -1.09 -27.08
N GLU A 94 -23.18 -1.53 -28.23
CA GLU A 94 -24.10 -2.68 -28.31
C GLU A 94 -23.38 -4.03 -28.15
N TYR A 95 -22.11 -4.10 -28.56
CA TYR A 95 -21.23 -5.27 -28.45
C TYR A 95 -19.83 -4.83 -28.92
N ASN A 96 -18.83 -5.71 -28.82
CA ASN A 96 -17.48 -5.42 -29.29
C ASN A 96 -17.46 -5.05 -30.78
N HIS A 97 -16.93 -3.87 -31.11
CA HIS A 97 -16.97 -3.24 -32.45
C HIS A 97 -18.37 -2.91 -32.99
N GLY A 98 -19.40 -2.90 -32.13
CA GLY A 98 -20.76 -2.50 -32.46
C GLY A 98 -20.93 -0.99 -32.55
N ASN A 99 -22.19 -0.54 -32.72
CA ASN A 99 -22.50 0.88 -32.72
C ASN A 99 -22.41 1.44 -31.29
N GLN A 100 -21.99 2.71 -31.19
CA GLN A 100 -22.07 3.44 -29.94
C GLN A 100 -23.53 3.68 -29.58
N ILE A 101 -23.87 3.37 -28.33
CA ILE A 101 -25.16 3.68 -27.73
C ILE A 101 -25.06 5.04 -27.04
N PHE A 102 -26.04 5.90 -27.33
CA PHE A 102 -26.16 7.21 -26.69
C PHE A 102 -27.23 7.16 -25.62
N GLY A 103 -26.90 7.71 -24.45
CA GLY A 103 -27.77 7.72 -23.29
C GLY A 103 -27.22 8.60 -22.18
N LYS A 104 -28.05 8.83 -21.17
CA LYS A 104 -27.71 9.55 -19.96
C LYS A 104 -27.58 8.57 -18.80
N ARG A 105 -26.39 8.46 -18.25
CA ARG A 105 -26.16 7.73 -16.99
C ARG A 105 -26.46 8.64 -15.80
N THR A 106 -27.21 8.14 -14.83
CA THR A 106 -27.41 8.76 -13.51
C THR A 106 -27.15 7.69 -12.46
N GLY A 107 -26.06 7.82 -11.71
CA GLY A 107 -25.58 6.77 -10.80
C GLY A 107 -25.36 5.45 -11.53
N CYS A 108 -25.99 4.38 -11.04
CA CYS A 108 -25.89 3.03 -11.62
C CYS A 108 -26.90 2.76 -12.75
N VAL A 109 -27.75 3.71 -13.13
CA VAL A 109 -28.75 3.51 -14.18
C VAL A 109 -28.35 4.26 -15.46
N LEU A 110 -28.34 3.54 -16.58
CA LEU A 110 -28.14 4.09 -17.91
C LEU A 110 -29.49 4.19 -18.63
N ARG A 111 -29.91 5.39 -18.99
CA ARG A 111 -31.13 5.64 -19.77
C ARG A 111 -30.79 5.98 -21.22
N LEU A 112 -31.30 5.19 -22.15
CA LEU A 112 -31.11 5.38 -23.59
C LEU A 112 -32.13 6.37 -24.16
N GLU A 113 -31.84 6.90 -25.35
CA GLU A 113 -32.71 7.86 -26.04
C GLU A 113 -34.06 7.25 -26.48
N ASP A 114 -34.09 5.95 -26.76
CA ASP A 114 -35.30 5.20 -27.13
C ASP A 114 -36.23 4.89 -25.94
N GLY A 115 -35.79 5.22 -24.71
CA GLY A 115 -36.50 4.98 -23.47
C GLY A 115 -36.12 3.68 -22.75
N THR A 116 -35.22 2.88 -23.31
CA THR A 116 -34.68 1.68 -22.65
C THR A 116 -33.79 2.07 -21.46
N HIS A 117 -33.93 1.36 -20.34
CA HIS A 117 -33.11 1.55 -19.15
C HIS A 117 -32.26 0.30 -18.90
N TYR A 118 -31.02 0.49 -18.45
CA TYR A 118 -30.14 -0.57 -18.01
C TYR A 118 -29.56 -0.29 -16.63
N LEU A 119 -29.33 -1.35 -15.87
CA LEU A 119 -28.64 -1.30 -14.59
C LEU A 119 -27.17 -1.70 -14.78
N LEU A 120 -26.24 -0.86 -14.31
CA LEU A 120 -24.83 -1.21 -14.30
C LEU A 120 -24.54 -2.23 -13.21
N SER A 121 -23.64 -3.18 -13.49
CA SER A 121 -23.09 -4.05 -12.45
C SER A 121 -22.28 -3.25 -11.43
N SER A 122 -21.98 -3.84 -10.27
CA SER A 122 -21.10 -3.22 -9.27
C SER A 122 -19.77 -2.78 -9.88
N ASP A 123 -19.13 -3.64 -10.68
CA ASP A 123 -17.83 -3.35 -11.28
C ASP A 123 -17.90 -2.24 -12.34
N GLN A 124 -18.95 -2.24 -13.17
CA GLN A 124 -19.19 -1.17 -14.14
C GLN A 124 -19.50 0.16 -13.46
N TYR A 125 -20.25 0.15 -12.36
CA TYR A 125 -20.58 1.37 -11.61
C TYR A 125 -19.36 1.93 -10.87
N ASP A 126 -18.56 1.08 -10.22
CA ASP A 126 -17.32 1.46 -9.56
C ASP A 126 -16.34 2.13 -10.55
N LEU A 127 -16.21 1.56 -11.76
CA LEU A 127 -15.45 2.17 -12.84
C LEU A 127 -15.99 3.55 -13.22
N CYS A 128 -17.30 3.66 -13.47
CA CYS A 128 -17.92 4.92 -13.86
C CYS A 128 -17.69 6.02 -12.80
N LYS A 129 -17.86 5.66 -11.52
CA LYS A 129 -17.63 6.55 -10.38
C LYS A 129 -16.17 6.98 -10.28
N ALA A 130 -15.23 6.07 -10.49
CA ALA A 130 -13.80 6.39 -10.49
C ALA A 130 -13.43 7.36 -11.63
N VAL A 131 -14.00 7.17 -12.82
CA VAL A 131 -13.82 8.09 -13.95
C VAL A 131 -14.43 9.46 -13.66
N ASP A 132 -15.65 9.53 -13.11
CA ASP A 132 -16.27 10.81 -12.73
C ASP A 132 -15.43 11.56 -11.70
N ALA A 133 -15.00 10.86 -10.64
CA ALA A 133 -14.18 11.42 -9.58
C ALA A 133 -12.84 11.93 -10.11
N PHE A 134 -12.19 11.16 -11.00
CA PHE A 134 -10.99 11.61 -11.69
C PHE A 134 -11.25 12.86 -12.55
N ASN A 135 -12.34 12.86 -13.32
CA ASN A 135 -12.68 13.96 -14.20
C ASN A 135 -12.93 15.27 -13.43
N ALA A 136 -13.48 15.17 -12.22
CA ALA A 136 -13.77 16.28 -11.32
C ALA A 136 -12.54 16.84 -10.56
N LEU A 137 -11.38 16.19 -10.61
CA LEU A 137 -10.17 16.70 -9.95
C LEU A 137 -9.74 18.07 -10.49
N SER A 138 -9.40 18.99 -9.59
CA SER A 138 -8.96 20.34 -9.94
C SER A 138 -7.43 20.47 -10.12
N ASP A 139 -6.66 19.55 -9.54
CA ASP A 139 -5.19 19.58 -9.44
C ASP A 139 -4.51 18.60 -10.40
N LYS A 140 -5.11 18.40 -11.58
CA LYS A 140 -4.59 17.49 -12.60
C LYS A 140 -3.21 17.92 -13.11
N ASN A 141 -2.30 16.97 -13.10
CA ASN A 141 -0.93 17.09 -13.60
C ASN A 141 -0.43 15.68 -13.95
N LEU A 142 0.75 15.59 -14.56
CA LEU A 142 1.29 14.32 -15.02
C LEU A 142 1.28 13.20 -13.95
N PRO A 143 1.93 13.35 -12.78
CA PRO A 143 1.96 12.27 -11.79
C PRO A 143 0.57 11.92 -11.27
N THR A 144 -0.27 12.91 -10.98
CA THR A 144 -1.64 12.69 -10.49
C THR A 144 -2.48 11.92 -11.52
N ASN A 145 -2.42 12.34 -12.78
CA ASN A 145 -3.19 11.71 -13.85
C ASN A 145 -2.75 10.26 -14.10
N LEU A 146 -1.44 9.98 -14.08
CA LEU A 146 -0.92 8.62 -14.22
C LEU A 146 -1.32 7.73 -13.03
N THR A 147 -1.21 8.24 -11.81
CA THR A 147 -1.58 7.48 -10.60
C THR A 147 -3.08 7.17 -10.57
N GLN A 148 -3.93 8.15 -10.86
CA GLN A 148 -5.38 7.94 -10.89
C GLN A 148 -5.80 7.02 -12.04
N PHE A 149 -5.21 7.19 -13.22
CA PHE A 149 -5.48 6.30 -14.34
C PHE A 149 -5.02 4.86 -14.06
N SER A 150 -3.91 4.64 -13.35
CA SER A 150 -3.50 3.28 -12.94
C SER A 150 -4.58 2.59 -12.08
N LYS A 151 -5.27 3.33 -11.20
CA LYS A 151 -6.42 2.80 -10.43
C LYS A 151 -7.62 2.48 -11.33
N ILE A 152 -7.93 3.40 -12.26
CA ILE A 152 -9.02 3.22 -13.23
C ILE A 152 -8.74 2.02 -14.16
N ARG A 153 -7.48 1.81 -14.57
CA ARG A 153 -7.08 0.66 -15.39
C ARG A 153 -7.37 -0.67 -14.68
N LYS A 154 -7.06 -0.79 -13.39
CA LYS A 154 -7.41 -1.99 -12.59
C LYS A 154 -8.93 -2.23 -12.56
N LEU A 155 -9.74 -1.17 -12.47
CA LEU A 155 -11.20 -1.28 -12.53
C LEU A 155 -11.71 -1.62 -13.95
N ALA A 156 -11.05 -1.10 -14.98
CA ALA A 156 -11.39 -1.40 -16.37
C ALA A 156 -11.13 -2.89 -16.67
N GLU A 157 -10.02 -3.44 -16.20
CA GLU A 157 -9.71 -4.88 -16.29
C GLU A 157 -10.75 -5.73 -15.56
N LYS A 158 -11.20 -5.31 -14.36
CA LYS A 158 -12.23 -6.04 -13.60
C LYS A 158 -13.60 -6.04 -14.28
N SER A 159 -13.92 -4.99 -15.03
CA SER A 159 -15.23 -4.78 -15.66
C SER A 159 -15.26 -5.12 -17.15
N ASP A 160 -14.22 -5.78 -17.67
CA ASP A 160 -14.03 -6.08 -19.10
C ASP A 160 -14.20 -4.84 -20.00
N THR A 161 -13.77 -3.68 -19.51
CA THR A 161 -13.86 -2.40 -20.23
C THR A 161 -12.72 -2.25 -21.21
N VAL A 162 -13.05 -1.80 -22.42
CA VAL A 162 -12.05 -1.52 -23.47
C VAL A 162 -11.43 -0.14 -23.27
N LEU A 163 -10.10 -0.08 -23.31
CA LEU A 163 -9.36 1.18 -23.32
C LEU A 163 -9.00 1.53 -24.77
N ASP A 164 -8.92 2.83 -25.09
CA ASP A 164 -8.34 3.22 -26.36
C ASP A 164 -6.83 2.91 -26.43
N SER A 165 -6.27 2.96 -27.63
CA SER A 165 -4.86 2.61 -27.84
C SER A 165 -3.88 3.57 -27.14
N PHE A 166 -4.27 4.81 -26.85
CA PHE A 166 -3.40 5.73 -26.12
C PHE A 166 -3.27 5.32 -24.65
N LEU A 167 -4.40 4.94 -24.04
CA LEU A 167 -4.48 4.48 -22.65
C LEU A 167 -3.90 3.08 -22.47
N GLU A 168 -4.19 2.17 -23.40
CA GLU A 168 -3.73 0.77 -23.37
C GLU A 168 -2.20 0.66 -23.41
N ASN A 169 -1.55 1.48 -24.24
CA ASN A 169 -0.11 1.46 -24.45
C ASN A 169 0.69 2.29 -23.43
N GLU A 170 0.05 2.91 -22.43
CA GLU A 170 0.77 3.64 -21.39
C GLU A 170 1.17 2.68 -20.25
N ASN A 171 2.47 2.39 -20.15
CA ASN A 171 3.02 1.53 -19.10
C ASN A 171 3.34 2.36 -17.85
N ILE A 172 2.60 2.09 -16.77
CA ILE A 172 2.68 2.85 -15.52
C ILE A 172 3.03 1.90 -14.39
N LEU A 173 4.06 2.25 -13.62
CA LEU A 173 4.44 1.57 -12.39
C LEU A 173 4.29 2.55 -11.22
N VAL A 174 3.20 2.45 -10.47
CA VAL A 174 3.02 3.24 -9.24
C VAL A 174 3.79 2.54 -8.12
N PRO A 175 4.75 3.19 -7.44
CA PRO A 175 5.43 2.58 -6.31
C PRO A 175 4.45 2.55 -5.13
N GLU A 176 3.88 1.39 -4.85
CA GLU A 176 2.90 1.21 -3.76
C GLU A 176 3.61 1.00 -2.42
N ASN A 177 4.60 0.10 -2.40
CA ASN A 177 5.43 -0.18 -1.23
C ASN A 177 6.88 0.16 -1.52
N ILE A 178 7.45 1.04 -0.70
CA ILE A 178 8.84 1.49 -0.81
C ILE A 178 9.58 1.05 0.46
N ARG A 179 10.70 0.37 0.30
CA ARG A 179 11.62 -0.05 1.36
C ARG A 179 12.94 0.68 1.26
N LEU A 180 13.77 0.52 2.27
CA LEU A 180 15.17 0.94 2.23
C LEU A 180 16.06 -0.27 1.93
N LYS A 181 16.73 -0.25 0.80
CA LYS A 181 17.85 -1.16 0.49
C LYS A 181 19.09 -0.64 1.18
N LEU A 182 19.79 -1.54 1.84
CA LEU A 182 20.96 -1.24 2.65
C LEU A 182 22.18 -1.94 2.06
N GLU A 183 23.26 -1.19 1.87
CA GLU A 183 24.52 -1.70 1.33
C GLU A 183 25.70 -1.27 2.21
N LYS A 184 26.73 -2.12 2.27
CA LYS A 184 27.97 -1.82 2.97
C LYS A 184 28.88 -0.97 2.09
N GLY A 185 29.07 0.28 2.48
CA GLY A 185 30.06 1.18 1.88
C GLY A 185 31.47 0.97 2.40
N GLU A 186 32.36 1.91 2.10
CA GLU A 186 33.73 1.89 2.62
C GLU A 186 33.77 2.15 4.13
N GLY A 187 34.54 1.35 4.86
CA GLY A 187 34.70 1.50 6.31
C GLY A 187 33.43 1.20 7.10
N ASP A 188 32.96 2.19 7.88
CA ASP A 188 31.73 2.14 8.69
C ASP A 188 30.52 2.80 7.98
N THR A 189 30.63 3.08 6.68
CA THR A 189 29.58 3.80 5.94
C THR A 189 28.44 2.86 5.54
N LEU A 190 27.24 3.13 6.02
CA LEU A 190 26.00 2.52 5.54
C LEU A 190 25.47 3.29 4.33
N GLU A 191 25.26 2.61 3.21
CA GLU A 191 24.62 3.19 2.03
C GLU A 191 23.13 2.81 1.97
N ILE A 192 22.27 3.80 1.70
CA ILE A 192 20.81 3.65 1.74
C ILE A 192 20.20 4.02 0.38
N LEU A 193 19.47 3.07 -0.22
CA LEU A 193 18.80 3.20 -1.51
C LEU A 193 17.28 2.98 -1.34
N PRO A 194 16.42 3.63 -2.14
CA PRO A 194 15.02 3.26 -2.20
C PRO A 194 14.85 1.94 -2.96
N GLU A 195 14.12 1.01 -2.37
CA GLU A 195 13.72 -0.26 -2.96
C GLU A 195 12.22 -0.23 -3.26
N ILE A 196 11.82 -0.53 -4.48
CA ILE A 196 10.42 -0.46 -4.92
C ILE A 196 9.94 -1.89 -5.15
N GLU A 197 9.04 -2.39 -4.31
CA GLU A 197 8.72 -3.83 -4.25
C GLU A 197 8.13 -4.37 -5.57
N ASN A 198 7.31 -3.57 -6.26
CA ASN A 198 6.71 -3.95 -7.53
C ASN A 198 7.61 -3.68 -8.74
N LEU A 199 8.81 -3.15 -8.55
CA LEU A 199 9.85 -3.03 -9.58
C LEU A 199 10.76 -4.27 -9.54
N LYS A 200 10.38 -5.32 -10.27
CA LYS A 200 11.03 -6.64 -10.19
C LYS A 200 12.10 -6.92 -11.25
N ASP A 201 12.08 -6.17 -12.35
CA ASP A 201 13.02 -6.35 -13.46
C ASP A 201 14.42 -5.84 -13.07
N PRO A 202 15.46 -6.70 -13.02
CA PRO A 202 16.82 -6.29 -12.65
C PRO A 202 17.40 -5.16 -13.51
N ALA A 203 17.08 -5.13 -14.81
CA ALA A 203 17.57 -4.09 -15.70
C ALA A 203 16.91 -2.74 -15.40
N LEU A 204 15.62 -2.73 -15.06
CA LEU A 204 14.91 -1.53 -14.64
C LEU A 204 15.35 -1.05 -13.25
N ILE A 205 15.59 -1.97 -12.31
CA ILE A 205 16.14 -1.67 -10.98
C ILE A 205 17.49 -0.98 -11.12
N ALA A 206 18.44 -1.58 -11.83
CA ALA A 206 19.77 -0.99 -12.05
C ALA A 206 19.68 0.35 -12.79
N GLN A 207 18.79 0.46 -13.79
CA GLN A 207 18.56 1.73 -14.47
C GLN A 207 18.03 2.81 -13.51
N PHE A 208 17.11 2.46 -12.61
CA PHE A 208 16.58 3.38 -11.62
C PHE A 208 17.65 3.78 -10.60
N GLU A 209 18.27 2.82 -9.91
CA GLU A 209 19.25 3.05 -8.84
C GLU A 209 20.48 3.82 -9.37
N GLU A 210 21.12 3.31 -10.43
CA GLU A 210 22.43 3.81 -10.86
C GLU A 210 22.35 5.03 -11.80
N LYS A 211 21.31 5.12 -12.62
CA LYS A 211 21.25 6.11 -13.74
C LYS A 211 20.20 7.19 -13.56
N LYS A 212 19.22 7.00 -12.68
CA LYS A 212 18.09 7.93 -12.54
C LYS A 212 18.03 8.55 -11.16
N PHE A 213 18.09 7.74 -10.10
CA PHE A 213 17.94 8.20 -8.74
C PHE A 213 19.06 9.20 -8.40
N ASP A 214 20.33 8.80 -8.46
CA ASP A 214 21.45 9.68 -8.06
C ASP A 214 21.81 10.76 -9.09
N ARG A 215 21.22 10.73 -10.29
CA ARG A 215 21.58 11.65 -11.38
C ARG A 215 21.22 13.12 -11.10
N PHE A 216 20.13 13.36 -10.40
CA PHE A 216 19.61 14.72 -10.15
C PHE A 216 19.56 15.00 -8.66
N ASN A 217 19.92 16.21 -8.22
CA ASN A 217 19.80 16.56 -6.80
C ASN A 217 18.33 16.63 -6.34
N ARG A 218 17.46 17.17 -7.19
CA ARG A 218 16.01 17.23 -6.92
C ARG A 218 15.33 15.94 -7.37
N ILE A 219 14.42 15.43 -6.55
CA ILE A 219 13.56 14.29 -6.92
C ILE A 219 12.57 14.74 -8.01
N PRO A 220 12.57 14.11 -9.20
CA PRO A 220 11.56 14.37 -10.21
C PRO A 220 10.21 13.83 -9.77
N GLN A 221 9.13 14.45 -10.23
CA GLN A 221 7.77 13.99 -9.93
C GLN A 221 7.41 12.67 -10.61
N THR A 222 8.14 12.29 -11.66
CA THR A 222 7.93 11.06 -12.41
C THR A 222 9.26 10.59 -12.96
N TYR A 223 9.66 9.37 -12.62
CA TYR A 223 10.77 8.70 -13.26
C TYR A 223 10.31 8.07 -14.57
N THR A 224 11.16 8.09 -15.59
CA THR A 224 10.92 7.39 -16.85
C THR A 224 12.01 6.35 -17.03
N LEU A 225 11.57 5.10 -17.03
CA LEU A 225 12.37 3.92 -17.27
C LEU A 225 12.07 3.36 -18.67
N VAL A 226 12.94 2.50 -19.16
CA VAL A 226 12.83 1.84 -20.47
C VAL A 226 13.18 0.38 -20.31
N ASP A 227 12.28 -0.51 -20.70
CA ASP A 227 12.48 -1.96 -20.67
C ASP A 227 13.39 -2.46 -21.81
N GLU A 228 13.64 -3.77 -21.85
CA GLU A 228 14.51 -4.38 -22.87
C GLU A 228 13.97 -4.26 -24.30
N GLU A 229 12.65 -4.16 -24.46
CA GLU A 229 11.98 -4.00 -25.75
C GLU A 229 11.95 -2.53 -26.23
N GLY A 230 12.38 -1.61 -25.37
CA GLY A 230 12.40 -0.17 -25.66
C GLY A 230 11.08 0.53 -25.30
N ASN A 231 10.14 -0.16 -24.64
CA ASN A 231 8.92 0.45 -24.17
C ASN A 231 9.20 1.34 -22.96
N ARG A 232 8.53 2.49 -22.95
CA ARG A 232 8.67 3.48 -21.88
C ARG A 232 7.79 3.09 -20.70
N ILE A 233 8.36 3.03 -19.50
CA ILE A 233 7.63 2.86 -18.24
C ILE A 233 7.69 4.16 -17.44
N ARG A 234 6.54 4.71 -17.04
CA ARG A 234 6.46 5.89 -16.17
C ARG A 234 6.18 5.48 -14.74
N MET A 235 6.99 6.01 -13.83
CA MET A 235 6.86 5.80 -12.40
C MET A 235 6.56 7.13 -11.71
N PRO A 236 5.27 7.49 -11.56
CA PRO A 236 4.86 8.72 -10.89
C PRO A 236 5.07 8.61 -9.38
N LEU A 237 5.48 9.70 -8.74
CA LEU A 237 5.63 9.80 -7.29
C LEU A 237 4.63 10.79 -6.70
N SER A 238 4.02 10.42 -5.58
CA SER A 238 3.24 11.35 -4.76
C SER A 238 4.15 12.43 -4.12
N PRO A 239 3.60 13.56 -3.65
CA PRO A 239 4.39 14.55 -2.91
C PRO A 239 5.11 13.97 -1.69
N ALA A 240 4.42 13.14 -0.89
CA ALA A 240 5.01 12.48 0.27
C ALA A 240 6.17 11.53 -0.13
N GLN A 241 6.01 10.77 -1.21
CA GLN A 241 7.08 9.92 -1.74
C GLN A 241 8.28 10.72 -2.24
N GLN A 242 8.06 11.91 -2.84
CA GLN A 242 9.15 12.78 -3.26
C GLN A 242 9.95 13.30 -2.05
N ASP A 243 9.27 13.65 -0.97
CA ASP A 243 9.89 14.10 0.27
C ASP A 243 10.74 12.98 0.88
N GLU A 244 10.20 11.76 1.00
CA GLU A 244 10.96 10.62 1.50
C GLU A 244 12.15 10.27 0.60
N PHE A 245 11.99 10.28 -0.72
CA PHE A 245 13.11 10.06 -1.64
C PHE A 245 14.19 11.13 -1.49
N ALA A 246 13.82 12.38 -1.17
CA ALA A 246 14.77 13.44 -0.90
C ALA A 246 15.52 13.20 0.42
N LYS A 247 14.84 12.70 1.46
CA LYS A 247 15.48 12.28 2.72
C LYS A 247 16.43 11.11 2.50
N ILE A 248 16.05 10.12 1.69
CA ILE A 248 16.94 9.00 1.33
C ILE A 248 18.21 9.52 0.66
N LYS A 249 18.13 10.53 -0.20
CA LYS A 249 19.34 11.17 -0.76
C LYS A 249 20.17 11.91 0.28
N GLN A 250 19.51 12.62 1.20
CA GLN A 250 20.18 13.31 2.29
C GLN A 250 20.96 12.33 3.18
N TYR A 251 20.38 11.15 3.44
CA TYR A 251 20.97 10.07 4.23
C TYR A 251 21.57 8.95 3.35
N ARG A 252 21.94 9.26 2.10
CA ARG A 252 22.41 8.24 1.15
C ARG A 252 23.63 7.49 1.68
N LYS A 253 24.52 8.21 2.36
CA LYS A 253 25.67 7.66 3.05
C LYS A 253 25.63 8.15 4.49
N THR A 254 25.61 7.23 5.44
CA THR A 254 25.61 7.56 6.87
C THR A 254 26.69 6.79 7.60
N ASP A 255 27.36 7.44 8.54
CA ASP A 255 28.44 6.88 9.34
C ASP A 255 28.32 7.30 10.81
N GLY A 256 29.12 6.67 11.67
CA GLY A 256 29.30 7.06 13.07
C GLY A 256 28.00 7.19 13.86
N GLU A 257 27.82 8.32 14.54
CA GLU A 257 26.65 8.59 15.39
C GLU A 257 25.34 8.72 14.59
N LEU A 258 25.41 9.18 13.35
CA LEU A 258 24.21 9.30 12.52
C LEU A 258 23.68 7.92 12.12
N ARG A 259 24.59 7.01 11.74
CA ARG A 259 24.25 5.61 11.45
C ARG A 259 23.61 4.92 12.66
N LYS A 260 24.18 5.09 13.85
CA LYS A 260 23.62 4.52 15.10
C LYS A 260 22.20 4.99 15.35
N LYS A 261 21.97 6.31 15.32
CA LYS A 261 20.63 6.89 15.52
C LYS A 261 19.61 6.39 14.49
N LEU A 262 20.02 6.32 13.23
CA LEU A 262 19.16 5.84 12.14
C LEU A 262 18.85 4.35 12.31
N THR A 263 19.81 3.56 12.82
CA THR A 263 19.60 2.13 13.12
C THR A 263 18.66 1.93 14.31
N GLU A 264 18.81 2.72 15.38
CA GLU A 264 18.00 2.59 16.60
C GLU A 264 16.57 3.15 16.44
N LYS A 265 16.41 4.23 15.67
CA LYS A 265 15.14 4.94 15.49
C LYS A 265 14.96 5.43 14.05
N PRO A 266 14.79 4.53 13.07
CA PRO A 266 14.62 4.92 11.67
C PRO A 266 13.40 5.84 11.43
N GLN A 267 12.35 5.73 12.26
CA GLN A 267 11.16 6.57 12.22
C GLN A 267 11.40 8.04 12.55
N ASP A 268 12.52 8.38 13.20
CA ASP A 268 12.91 9.79 13.40
C ASP A 268 13.41 10.42 12.08
N PHE A 269 13.70 9.60 11.07
CA PHE A 269 14.25 10.01 9.78
C PHE A 269 13.27 9.82 8.64
N PHE A 270 12.49 8.73 8.64
CA PHE A 270 11.58 8.36 7.55
C PHE A 270 10.15 8.22 8.04
N ASP A 271 9.19 8.55 7.18
CA ASP A 271 7.76 8.40 7.48
C ASP A 271 7.31 6.93 7.29
N PRO A 272 6.89 6.23 8.36
CA PRO A 272 6.46 4.83 8.27
C PRO A 272 5.17 4.63 7.45
N ASP A 273 4.39 5.69 7.20
CA ASP A 273 3.20 5.61 6.34
C ASP A 273 3.57 5.59 4.83
N VAL A 274 4.83 5.91 4.49
CA VAL A 274 5.32 6.00 3.11
C VAL A 274 6.45 5.01 2.83
N ILE A 275 7.33 4.79 3.80
CA ILE A 275 8.46 3.86 3.73
C ILE A 275 8.18 2.71 4.69
N ASP A 276 8.20 1.49 4.18
CA ASP A 276 8.19 0.28 4.98
C ASP A 276 9.56 0.13 5.68
N LEU A 277 9.52 0.33 7.00
CA LEU A 277 10.66 0.26 7.91
C LEU A 277 10.75 -1.07 8.67
N ASP A 278 9.93 -2.07 8.30
CA ASP A 278 9.91 -3.35 8.99
C ASP A 278 11.27 -4.06 8.86
N ASN A 279 11.76 -4.57 9.99
CA ASN A 279 13.05 -5.24 10.12
C ASN A 279 14.24 -4.37 9.65
N PHE A 280 14.09 -3.04 9.57
CA PHE A 280 15.17 -2.15 9.12
C PHE A 280 16.42 -2.31 9.99
N SER A 281 16.23 -2.24 11.31
CA SER A 281 17.31 -2.35 12.30
C SER A 281 18.02 -3.70 12.19
N ASP A 282 17.26 -4.80 12.07
CA ASP A 282 17.82 -6.15 11.91
C ASP A 282 18.63 -6.29 10.62
N ARG A 283 18.19 -5.67 9.53
CA ARG A 283 18.94 -5.65 8.27
C ARG A 283 20.25 -4.88 8.42
N VAL A 284 20.29 -3.79 9.18
CA VAL A 284 21.56 -3.11 9.50
C VAL A 284 22.47 -3.99 10.36
N ILE A 285 21.92 -4.74 11.32
CA ILE A 285 22.65 -5.72 12.15
C ILE A 285 23.27 -6.80 11.25
N GLN A 286 22.49 -7.39 10.35
CA GLN A 286 22.93 -8.45 9.44
C GLN A 286 24.06 -8.00 8.49
N ILE A 287 24.12 -6.71 8.12
CA ILE A 287 25.21 -6.17 7.31
C ILE A 287 26.54 -6.06 8.10
N GLY A 288 26.48 -6.22 9.43
CA GLY A 288 27.65 -6.26 10.32
C GLY A 288 28.11 -4.88 10.80
N PHE A 289 27.21 -3.89 10.80
CA PHE A 289 27.51 -2.53 11.25
C PHE A 289 27.15 -2.28 12.73
N TYR A 290 26.19 -3.02 13.28
CA TYR A 290 25.77 -2.86 14.67
C TYR A 290 26.37 -3.97 15.53
N LYS A 291 27.10 -3.58 16.58
CA LYS A 291 27.54 -4.50 17.64
C LYS A 291 26.66 -4.22 18.86
N PRO A 292 25.96 -5.23 19.41
CA PRO A 292 25.15 -5.06 20.61
C PRO A 292 25.99 -4.43 21.72
N GLN A 293 25.42 -3.46 22.45
CA GLN A 293 26.11 -2.87 23.60
C GLN A 293 25.85 -3.74 24.82
N TYR A 294 26.93 -4.26 25.38
CA TYR A 294 26.87 -5.02 26.62
C TYR A 294 27.18 -4.08 27.78
N PHE A 295 26.24 -3.99 28.72
CA PHE A 295 26.42 -3.18 29.91
C PHE A 295 26.65 -4.09 31.12
N PRO A 296 27.88 -4.18 31.65
CA PRO A 296 28.10 -4.73 32.98
C PRO A 296 27.59 -3.72 34.00
N PHE A 297 26.44 -3.96 34.60
CA PHE A 297 26.00 -3.12 35.72
C PHE A 297 26.43 -3.74 37.04
N ILE A 298 27.04 -2.93 37.90
CA ILE A 298 27.17 -3.24 39.31
C ILE A 298 25.80 -2.97 39.95
N SER A 299 25.03 -4.02 40.25
CA SER A 299 23.76 -3.89 40.97
C SER A 299 24.06 -3.60 42.45
N PRO A 300 23.64 -2.46 43.02
CA PRO A 300 23.86 -2.17 44.43
C PRO A 300 22.71 -2.75 45.26
N TYR A 301 22.63 -4.07 45.42
CA TYR A 301 21.78 -4.66 46.47
C TYR A 301 22.41 -5.93 47.04
N GLU A 302 22.32 -6.05 48.37
CA GLU A 302 22.90 -7.11 49.18
C GLU A 302 22.47 -8.49 48.66
N SER A 303 23.44 -9.40 48.48
CA SER A 303 23.33 -10.83 48.17
C SER A 303 23.34 -11.33 46.71
N GLU A 304 24.02 -10.66 45.78
CA GLU A 304 24.53 -11.29 44.53
C GLU A 304 26.07 -11.26 44.54
N TRP A 305 26.74 -12.43 44.42
CA TRP A 305 28.20 -12.56 44.50
C TRP A 305 28.91 -12.03 43.25
N ILE A 306 28.23 -12.03 42.09
CA ILE A 306 28.74 -11.52 40.81
C ILE A 306 27.65 -10.64 40.15
N PRO A 307 27.98 -9.48 39.55
CA PRO A 307 27.00 -8.61 38.92
C PRO A 307 26.33 -9.24 37.70
N GLY A 308 25.03 -9.01 37.53
CA GLY A 308 24.31 -9.44 36.32
C GLY A 308 24.74 -8.66 35.05
N ILE A 309 24.58 -9.28 33.88
CA ILE A 309 24.80 -8.67 32.56
C ILE A 309 23.45 -8.30 31.97
N LEU A 310 23.33 -7.14 31.31
CA LEU A 310 22.23 -6.89 30.39
C LEU A 310 22.82 -7.00 29.00
N THR A 311 22.28 -7.94 28.24
CA THR A 311 22.35 -7.93 26.79
C THR A 311 21.22 -7.07 26.26
N ASP A 312 21.56 -6.13 25.38
CA ASP A 312 20.59 -5.34 24.61
C ASP A 312 20.84 -5.66 23.13
N ASP A 313 20.05 -6.59 22.59
CA ASP A 313 20.12 -7.05 21.21
C ASP A 313 19.26 -6.21 20.25
N GLY A 314 18.55 -5.21 20.77
CA GLY A 314 17.65 -4.34 20.01
C GLY A 314 16.17 -4.75 20.10
N GLU A 315 15.84 -5.99 20.48
CA GLU A 315 14.46 -6.47 20.64
C GLU A 315 14.08 -6.71 22.10
N GLU A 316 14.97 -7.32 22.91
CA GLU A 316 14.75 -7.59 24.33
C GLU A 316 16.00 -7.35 25.20
N LYS A 317 15.77 -6.77 26.38
CA LYS A 317 16.80 -6.65 27.40
C LYS A 317 16.91 -7.94 28.19
N THR A 318 17.82 -8.81 27.79
CA THR A 318 18.06 -10.09 28.47
C THR A 318 19.01 -9.88 29.65
N ARG A 319 18.56 -10.21 30.86
CA ARG A 319 19.40 -10.15 32.07
C ARG A 319 19.99 -11.51 32.38
N ILE A 320 21.30 -11.64 32.24
CA ILE A 320 22.06 -12.83 32.64
C ILE A 320 22.50 -12.64 34.09
N LEU A 321 22.12 -13.58 34.96
CA LEU A 321 22.45 -13.57 36.38
C LEU A 321 23.39 -14.73 36.68
N ILE A 322 24.56 -14.44 37.26
CA ILE A 322 25.47 -15.43 37.82
C ILE A 322 25.15 -15.51 39.31
N ARG A 323 24.48 -16.58 39.73
CA ARG A 323 23.87 -16.67 41.08
C ARG A 323 24.75 -17.37 42.10
N ASP A 324 25.60 -18.29 41.66
CA ASP A 324 26.44 -19.13 42.52
C ASP A 324 27.74 -19.58 41.81
N GLU A 325 28.57 -20.34 42.52
CA GLU A 325 29.86 -20.87 42.03
C GLU A 325 29.70 -21.87 40.88
N GLN A 326 28.54 -22.52 40.79
CA GLN A 326 28.24 -23.44 39.71
C GLN A 326 27.95 -22.66 38.42
N ASP A 327 27.19 -21.57 38.50
CA ASP A 327 26.96 -20.65 37.37
C ASP A 327 28.28 -20.08 36.83
N LEU A 328 29.22 -19.74 37.72
CA LEU A 328 30.54 -19.25 37.32
C LEU A 328 31.36 -20.32 36.61
N THR A 329 31.38 -21.55 37.14
CA THR A 329 32.10 -22.67 36.52
C THR A 329 31.51 -23.03 35.14
N GLU A 330 30.19 -22.94 34.99
CA GLU A 330 29.51 -23.12 33.70
C GLU A 330 29.92 -22.04 32.69
N LEU A 331 30.04 -20.78 33.14
CA LEU A 331 30.48 -19.68 32.29
C LEU A 331 31.97 -19.80 31.92
N GLU A 332 32.83 -20.19 32.87
CA GLU A 332 34.24 -20.47 32.62
C GLU A 332 34.43 -21.57 31.58
N ALA A 333 33.68 -22.68 31.72
CA ALA A 333 33.73 -23.78 30.76
C ALA A 333 33.26 -23.35 29.36
N ALA A 334 32.18 -22.54 29.28
CA ALA A 334 31.69 -21.99 28.02
C ALA A 334 32.70 -21.02 27.38
N TYR A 335 33.35 -20.19 28.19
CA TYR A 335 34.40 -19.27 27.76
C TYR A 335 35.62 -20.03 27.22
N GLU A 336 36.14 -21.01 27.97
CA GLU A 336 37.28 -21.81 27.53
C GLU A 336 36.98 -22.58 26.25
N ALA A 337 35.77 -23.14 26.11
CA ALA A 337 35.34 -23.82 24.90
C ALA A 337 35.32 -22.87 23.69
N ALA A 338 34.77 -21.66 23.85
CA ALA A 338 34.73 -20.65 22.81
C ALA A 338 36.15 -20.19 22.40
N VAL A 339 37.04 -19.96 23.37
CA VAL A 339 38.44 -19.59 23.10
C VAL A 339 39.19 -20.69 22.37
N GLN A 340 38.98 -21.97 22.73
CA GLN A 340 39.60 -23.09 22.02
C GLN A 340 39.04 -23.30 20.61
N ALA A 341 37.76 -23.02 20.41
CA ALA A 341 37.11 -23.06 19.10
C ALA A 341 37.44 -21.84 18.21
N GLY A 342 38.01 -20.78 18.79
CA GLY A 342 38.27 -19.51 18.09
C GLY A 342 37.00 -18.70 17.83
N GLU A 343 35.98 -18.91 18.64
CA GLU A 343 34.69 -18.22 18.55
C GLU A 343 34.74 -16.86 19.26
N GLU A 344 34.10 -15.85 18.68
CA GLU A 344 34.03 -14.50 19.28
C GLU A 344 33.04 -14.41 20.46
N HIS A 345 32.22 -15.46 20.67
CA HIS A 345 31.17 -15.50 21.68
C HIS A 345 31.15 -16.88 22.36
N ALA A 346 30.87 -16.89 23.66
CA ALA A 346 30.56 -18.08 24.45
C ALA A 346 29.05 -18.21 24.63
N ASP A 347 28.49 -19.39 24.40
CA ASP A 347 27.09 -19.67 24.72
C ASP A 347 26.96 -19.99 26.21
N PHE A 348 26.25 -19.13 26.93
CA PHE A 348 25.86 -19.36 28.31
C PHE A 348 24.33 -19.42 28.39
N ARG A 349 23.79 -20.62 28.61
CA ARG A 349 22.35 -20.88 28.80
C ARG A 349 21.48 -20.41 27.62
N GLY A 350 21.98 -20.55 26.39
CA GLY A 350 21.29 -20.12 25.17
C GLY A 350 21.44 -18.63 24.87
N THR A 351 22.32 -17.92 25.58
CA THR A 351 22.65 -16.52 25.31
C THR A 351 24.11 -16.40 24.88
N ALA A 352 24.35 -15.80 23.71
CA ALA A 352 25.70 -15.56 23.22
C ALA A 352 26.33 -14.35 23.94
N ILE A 353 27.41 -14.58 24.70
CA ILE A 353 28.17 -13.56 25.43
C ILE A 353 29.55 -13.41 24.79
N PRO A 354 30.01 -12.21 24.41
CA PRO A 354 31.34 -12.01 23.84
C PRO A 354 32.46 -12.46 24.77
N THR A 355 33.48 -13.11 24.20
CA THR A 355 34.61 -13.64 24.97
C THR A 355 35.33 -12.59 25.85
N PRO A 356 35.52 -11.32 25.45
CA PRO A 356 36.15 -10.32 26.34
C PRO A 356 35.31 -9.97 27.59
N ILE A 357 33.99 -10.14 27.50
CA ILE A 357 33.08 -9.87 28.63
C ILE A 357 33.10 -11.07 29.58
N CYS A 358 33.11 -12.29 29.05
CA CYS A 358 33.30 -13.49 29.87
C CYS A 358 34.62 -13.42 30.64
N GLU A 359 35.72 -13.04 29.99
CA GLU A 359 37.03 -12.83 30.63
C GLU A 359 36.93 -11.84 31.80
N THR A 360 36.27 -10.69 31.58
CA THR A 360 36.08 -9.66 32.63
C THR A 360 35.25 -10.18 33.81
N LEU A 361 34.30 -11.08 33.58
CA LEU A 361 33.40 -11.61 34.62
C LEU A 361 34.01 -12.75 35.43
N ILE A 362 34.90 -13.54 34.80
CA ILE A 362 35.63 -14.63 35.45
C ILE A 362 36.74 -14.06 36.37
N GLU A 363 37.27 -12.88 36.05
CA GLU A 363 38.30 -12.22 36.86
C GLU A 363 37.77 -11.49 38.12
N VAL A 364 36.45 -11.40 38.32
CA VAL A 364 35.79 -10.76 39.49
C VAL A 364 35.63 -11.76 40.63
#